data_AF-A0A2W6RAD7-F1
#
_entry.id   AF-A0A2W6RAD7-F1
#
_cell.length_a   1.000
_cell.length_b   1.000
_cell.length_c   1.000
_cell.angle_alpha   90.00
_cell.angle_beta   90.00
_cell.angle_gamma   90.00
#
_symmetry.space_group_name_H-M   'P 1'
#
loop_
_entity.id
_entity.type
_entity.pdbx_description
1 polymer ?
#
loop_
_entity_poly.entity_id
_entity_poly.type
_entity_poly.pdbx_seq_one_letter_code
_entity_poly.pdbx_strand_id
1 'polypeptide(L)' 'MQRRGFTYKDLAEALRQRGAGPAANEANIRNQINRGGFGAGFFIECCLAMGSYVVRLGEPGQDE' A
#
# COMPACT_ATOMS: atom_id res chain seq x y z
N MET A 1 3.00 -5.03 -6.31
CA MET A 1 3.48 -3.88 -7.12
C MET A 1 4.22 -4.31 -8.38
N GLN A 2 5.28 -5.13 -8.28
CA GLN A 2 6.14 -5.53 -9.42
C GLN A 2 5.44 -6.30 -10.57
N ARG A 3 4.37 -7.08 -10.29
CA ARG A 3 3.59 -7.80 -11.33
C ARG A 3 2.61 -6.91 -12.13
N ARG A 4 2.44 -5.64 -11.74
CA ARG A 4 1.55 -4.66 -12.40
C ARG A 4 2.27 -3.37 -12.81
N GLY A 5 3.60 -3.27 -12.65
CA GLY A 5 4.36 -2.06 -12.95
C GLY A 5 4.05 -0.86 -12.03
N PHE A 6 3.31 -1.07 -10.95
CA PHE A 6 2.88 0.01 -10.05
C PHE A 6 4.05 0.38 -9.13
N THR A 7 4.56 1.61 -9.23
CA THR A 7 5.69 2.07 -8.43
C THR A 7 5.24 2.75 -7.14
N TYR A 8 6.17 2.95 -6.20
CA TYR A 8 5.87 3.72 -4.98
C TYR A 8 5.50 5.18 -5.31
N LYS A 9 5.97 5.72 -6.44
CA LYS A 9 5.59 7.03 -6.95
C LYS A 9 4.13 7.07 -7.38
N ASP A 10 3.68 6.06 -8.12
CA ASP A 10 2.27 5.94 -8.54
C ASP A 10 1.34 5.79 -7.33
N LEU A 11 1.78 5.02 -6.32
CA LEU A 11 1.04 4.87 -5.07
C LEU A 11 0.96 6.19 -4.28
N ALA A 12 2.06 6.95 -4.22
CA ALA A 12 2.09 8.27 -3.59
C ALA A 12 1.12 9.23 -4.28
N GLU A 13 1.11 9.25 -5.61
CA GLU A 13 0.21 10.10 -6.38
C GLU A 13 -1.26 9.72 -6.17
N ALA A 14 -1.58 8.42 -6.22
CA ALA A 14 -2.94 7.92 -6.00
C ALA A 14 -3.45 8.21 -4.57
N LEU A 15 -2.59 8.10 -3.55
CA LEU A 15 -2.92 8.47 -2.17
C LEU A 15 -3.14 9.98 -2.03
N ARG A 16 -2.35 10.81 -2.73
CA ARG A 16 -2.54 12.27 -2.76
C ARG A 16 -3.87 12.65 -3.40
N GLN A 17 -4.25 12.01 -4.51
CA GLN A 17 -5.54 12.21 -5.16
C GLN A 17 -6.72 11.81 -4.25
N ARG A 18 -6.52 10.84 -3.35
CA ARG A 18 -7.51 10.43 -2.34
C ARG A 18 -7.59 11.33 -1.11
N GLY A 19 -6.69 12.29 -0.95
CA GLY A 19 -6.72 13.24 0.17
C GLY A 19 -5.73 12.95 1.30
N ALA A 20 -4.78 12.02 1.13
CA ALA A 20 -3.72 11.76 2.12
C ALA A 20 -2.74 12.94 2.32
N GLY A 21 -2.90 14.02 1.55
CA GLY A 21 -2.13 15.25 1.67
C GLY A 21 -0.67 15.13 1.19
N PRO A 22 0.12 16.22 1.31
CA PRO A 22 1.49 16.28 0.77
C PRO A 22 2.49 15.36 1.47
N ALA A 23 2.12 14.76 2.61
CA ALA A 23 2.95 13.82 3.35
C ALA A 23 3.04 12.42 2.71
N ALA A 24 2.14 12.10 1.78
CA ALA A 24 2.17 10.89 0.96
C ALA A 24 3.21 11.03 -0.15
N ASN A 25 4.49 10.92 0.22
CA ASN A 25 5.63 10.87 -0.70
C ASN A 25 6.31 9.50 -0.65
N GLU A 26 7.01 9.16 -1.74
CA GLU A 26 7.61 7.85 -1.97
C GLU A 26 8.47 7.36 -0.79
N ALA A 27 9.34 8.24 -0.27
CA ALA A 27 10.23 7.92 0.85
C ALA A 27 9.45 7.60 2.13
N ASN A 28 8.35 8.32 2.39
CA ASN A 28 7.55 8.15 3.59
C ASN A 28 6.77 6.82 3.54
N ILE A 29 6.18 6.52 2.38
CA ILE A 29 5.49 5.24 2.12
C ILE A 29 6.47 4.08 2.25
N ARG A 30 7.65 4.19 1.63
CA ARG A 30 8.70 3.18 1.73
C ARG A 30 9.15 2.97 3.17
N ASN A 31 9.28 4.05 3.95
CA ASN A 31 9.63 3.95 5.38
C ASN A 31 8.50 3.31 6.20
N GLN A 32 7.24 3.63 5.92
CA GLN A 32 6.09 3.04 6.61
C GLN A 32 5.97 1.54 6.37
N ILE A 33 6.21 1.10 5.12
CA ILE A 33 6.18 -0.32 4.75
C ILE A 33 7.34 -1.07 5.39
N ASN A 34 8.57 -0.53 5.33
CA ASN A 34 9.76 -1.23 5.85
C ASN A 34 9.84 -1.24 7.38
N ARG A 35 9.29 -0.24 8.09
CA ARG A 35 9.39 -0.14 9.56
C ARG A 35 8.29 -0.88 10.31
N GLY A 36 7.44 -1.64 9.63
CA GLY A 36 6.34 -2.38 10.28
C GLY A 36 5.23 -1.50 10.87
N GLY A 37 5.33 -0.16 10.76
CA GLY A 37 4.26 0.79 11.08
C GLY A 37 3.15 0.84 10.03
N PHE A 38 3.01 -0.25 9.27
CA PHE A 38 2.03 -0.42 8.22
C PHE A 38 0.71 -0.86 8.85
N GLY A 39 0.01 0.09 9.47
CA GLY A 39 -1.29 -0.17 10.10
C GLY A 39 -2.35 -0.58 9.07
N ALA A 40 -3.35 -1.34 9.51
CA ALA A 40 -4.43 -1.84 8.66
C ALA A 40 -5.18 -0.72 7.90
N GLY A 41 -5.35 0.46 8.51
CA GLY A 41 -5.98 1.61 7.84
C GLY A 41 -5.18 2.09 6.63
N PHE A 42 -3.85 2.20 6.77
CA PHE A 42 -2.99 2.60 5.67
C PHE A 42 -2.91 1.53 4.57
N PHE A 43 -2.97 0.24 4.95
CA PHE A 43 -3.09 -0.85 3.98
C PHE A 43 -4.35 -0.74 3.13
N ILE A 44 -5.51 -0.52 3.76
CA ILE A 44 -6.79 -0.38 3.06
C ILE A 44 -6.76 0.84 2.15
N GLU A 45 -6.24 1.98 2.61
CA GLU A 45 -6.04 3.17 1.78
C GLU A 45 -5.17 2.88 0.56
N CYS A 46 -4.07 2.14 0.73
CA CYS A 46 -3.22 1.72 -0.38
C CYS A 46 -3.98 0.79 -1.35
N CYS A 47 -4.74 -0.18 -0.84
CA CYS A 47 -5.56 -1.07 -1.65
C CYS A 47 -6.56 -0.27 -2.49
N LEU A 48 -7.28 0.65 -1.86
CA LEU A 48 -8.26 1.48 -2.53
C LEU A 48 -7.63 2.46 -3.53
N ALA A 49 -6.46 3.02 -3.22
CA ALA A 49 -5.69 3.85 -4.14
C ALA A 49 -5.22 3.08 -5.38
N MET A 50 -4.90 1.79 -5.21
CA MET A 50 -4.59 0.87 -6.32
C MET A 50 -5.84 0.32 -7.04
N GLY A 51 -7.05 0.68 -6.62
CA GLY A 51 -8.31 0.12 -7.14
C GLY A 51 -8.51 -1.36 -6.80
N SER A 52 -7.89 -1.84 -5.73
CA SER A 52 -8.01 -3.21 -5.22
C SER A 52 -9.06 -3.26 -4.11
N TYR A 53 -10.19 -3.89 -4.41
CA TYR A 53 -11.33 -4.03 -3.48
C TYR A 53 -11.44 -5.43 -2.88
N VAL A 54 -10.64 -6.38 -3.39
CA VAL A 54 -10.62 -7.76 -2.94
C VAL A 54 -9.20 -8.11 -2.56
N VAL A 55 -8.98 -8.40 -1.28
CA VAL A 55 -7.73 -8.93 -0.75
C VAL A 55 -7.98 -10.40 -0.41
N ARG A 56 -7.35 -11.30 -1.18
CA ARG A 56 -7.39 -12.74 -0.87
C ARG A 56 -6.17 -13.07 -0.02
N LEU A 57 -6.40 -13.22 1.27
CA LEU A 57 -5.42 -13.81 2.17
C LEU A 57 -5.42 -15.31 1.85
N GLY A 58 -4.27 -15.84 1.43
CA GLY A 58 -4.13 -17.29 1.27
C GLY A 58 -4.37 -17.99 2.61
N GLU A 59 -4.65 -19.28 2.56
CA GLU A 59 -4.65 -20.10 3.77
C GLU A 59 -3.28 -19.94 4.47
N PRO A 60 -3.24 -19.83 5.81
CA PRO A 60 -1.96 -19.85 6.50
C PRO A 60 -1.23 -21.10 6.03
N GLY A 61 0.00 -20.93 5.52
CA GLY A 61 0.83 -22.07 5.20
C GLY A 61 0.89 -22.94 6.44
N GLN A 62 0.46 -24.19 6.32
CA GLN A 62 0.81 -25.20 7.32
C GLN A 62 2.31 -25.39 7.17
N ASP A 63 3.07 -24.57 7.87
CA ASP A 63 4.48 -24.82 8.12
C ASP A 63 4.50 -26.03 9.08
N GLU A 64 4.86 -27.18 8.53
CA GLU A 64 5.11 -28.45 9.23
C GLU A 64 6.45 -28.40 9.99
#